data_AF-D6Y3C8-F1
#
_entry.id   AF-D6Y3C8-F1
#
_cell.length_a   1.000
_cell.length_b   1.000
_cell.length_c   1.000
_cell.angle_alpha   90.00
_cell.angle_beta   90.00
_cell.angle_gamma   90.00
#
_symmetry.space_group_name_H-M   'P 1'
#
loop_
_entity.id
_entity.type
_entity.pdbx_description
1 polymer ?
#
loop_
_entity_poly.entity_id
_entity_poly.type
_entity_poly.pdbx_seq_one_letter_code
_entity_poly.pdbx_strand_id
1 'polypeptide(L)'
;MANVARARSGAPGSRKTEAPAKGAAKPDVQWRVIGGLVGLVVGFASRKVLAFAWERVTGKKPPASADSPEIGLGEAIAYAVVMGLGMEVARIIATRAAAKKWQSWREAAASKSSS
;
A
#
# COMPACT_ATOMS: atom_id res chain seq x y z
N MET A 1 -7.64 64.36 -9.86
CA MET A 1 -6.25 64.15 -10.34
C MET A 1 -5.77 62.82 -9.74
N ALA A 2 -6.06 61.68 -10.37
CA ALA A 2 -5.20 60.97 -11.34
C ALA A 2 -3.87 60.47 -10.73
N ASN A 3 -3.82 59.20 -10.31
CA ASN A 3 -2.57 58.46 -10.18
C ASN A 3 -2.59 57.30 -11.18
N VAL A 4 -2.33 57.66 -12.44
CA VAL A 4 -1.99 56.75 -13.54
C VAL A 4 -0.47 56.72 -13.63
N ALA A 5 0.05 55.54 -14.00
CA ALA A 5 1.41 55.25 -14.46
C ALA A 5 2.44 54.80 -13.39
N ARG A 6 2.44 53.48 -13.15
CA ARG A 6 3.70 52.73 -13.17
C ARG A 6 3.52 51.48 -14.02
N ALA A 7 3.59 51.69 -15.32
CA ALA A 7 3.64 50.62 -16.31
C ALA A 7 5.10 50.24 -16.61
N ARG A 8 5.33 48.92 -16.68
CA ARG A 8 6.36 48.20 -17.46
C ARG A 8 7.82 48.27 -17.01
N SER A 9 8.36 47.10 -16.63
CA SER A 9 9.59 46.53 -17.20
C SER A 9 9.99 45.26 -16.41
N GLY A 10 9.51 44.10 -16.83
CA GLY A 10 9.98 42.79 -16.36
C GLY A 10 10.00 41.82 -17.53
N ALA A 11 11.20 41.50 -18.00
CA ALA A 11 11.50 40.88 -19.28
C ALA A 11 10.89 39.47 -19.50
N PRO A 12 10.60 39.07 -20.76
CA PRO A 12 10.33 37.68 -21.11
C PRO A 12 11.64 36.91 -21.19
N GLY A 13 12.12 36.34 -20.08
CA GLY A 13 13.41 35.65 -20.12
C GLY A 13 13.86 35.02 -18.81
N SER A 14 13.10 34.08 -18.24
CA SER A 14 13.62 33.18 -17.19
C SER A 14 12.77 31.94 -16.92
N ARG A 15 12.01 31.43 -17.91
CA ARG A 15 11.69 29.99 -17.87
C ARG A 15 12.95 29.27 -18.31
N LYS A 16 13.78 28.88 -17.33
CA LYS A 16 14.73 27.78 -17.53
C LYS A 16 13.89 26.61 -18.02
N THR A 17 13.93 26.36 -19.31
CA THR A 17 13.52 25.11 -19.91
C THR A 17 14.34 24.04 -19.23
N GLU A 18 13.72 23.32 -18.29
CA GLU A 18 14.25 22.08 -17.77
C GLU A 18 14.44 21.17 -18.99
N ALA A 19 15.70 21.00 -19.37
CA ALA A 19 16.10 20.01 -20.36
C ALA A 19 15.53 18.65 -19.93
N PRO A 20 15.08 17.79 -20.86
CA PRO A 20 14.57 16.47 -20.51
C PRO A 20 15.65 15.73 -19.71
N ALA A 21 15.31 15.34 -18.48
CA ALA A 21 16.17 14.57 -17.61
C ALA A 21 16.64 13.30 -18.34
N LYS A 22 17.89 13.32 -18.80
CA LYS A 22 18.61 12.11 -19.22
C LYS A 22 18.80 11.25 -17.97
N GLY A 23 17.94 10.24 -17.78
CA GLY A 23 18.06 9.29 -16.66
C GLY A 23 16.94 8.27 -16.48
N ALA A 24 15.83 8.34 -17.22
CA ALA A 24 14.66 7.46 -17.04
C ALA A 24 14.80 6.05 -17.66
N ALA A 25 15.98 5.45 -17.60
CA ALA A 25 16.19 4.07 -18.04
C ALA A 25 17.31 3.42 -17.23
N LYS A 26 16.95 2.69 -16.16
CA LYS A 26 17.63 1.49 -15.59
C LYS A 26 17.20 1.12 -14.15
N PRO A 27 16.98 2.03 -13.19
CA PRO A 27 16.51 1.64 -11.85
C PRO A 27 15.01 1.26 -11.81
N ASP A 28 14.18 1.90 -12.62
CA ASP A 28 12.72 1.71 -12.59
C ASP A 28 12.28 0.34 -13.14
N VAL A 29 13.01 -0.18 -14.13
CA VAL A 29 12.69 -1.47 -14.75
C VAL A 29 13.08 -2.61 -13.81
N GLN A 30 14.25 -2.53 -13.17
CA GLN A 30 14.68 -3.53 -12.18
C GLN A 30 13.70 -3.62 -11.01
N TRP A 31 13.26 -2.47 -10.48
CA TRP A 31 12.27 -2.43 -9.42
C TRP A 31 10.90 -2.94 -9.85
N ARG A 32 10.49 -2.69 -11.10
CA ARG A 32 9.24 -3.24 -11.65
C ARG A 32 9.28 -4.75 -11.80
N VAL A 33 10.40 -5.32 -12.25
CA VAL A 33 10.56 -6.78 -12.38
C VAL A 33 10.54 -7.44 -11.01
N ILE A 34 11.27 -6.89 -10.04
CA ILE A 34 11.26 -7.37 -8.66
C ILE A 34 9.85 -7.25 -8.06
N GLY A 35 9.21 -6.09 -8.20
CA GLY A 35 7.84 -5.85 -7.73
C GLY A 35 6.84 -6.83 -8.35
N GLY A 36 6.98 -7.13 -9.65
CA GLY A 36 6.16 -8.13 -10.33
C GLY A 36 6.35 -9.54 -9.77
N LEU A 37 7.59 -9.99 -9.59
CA LEU A 37 7.90 -11.30 -9.02
C LEU A 37 7.40 -11.44 -7.58
N VAL A 38 7.65 -10.42 -6.75
CA VAL A 38 7.15 -10.38 -5.37
C VAL A 38 5.62 -10.40 -5.36
N GLY A 39 4.98 -9.63 -6.24
CA GLY A 39 3.53 -9.62 -6.39
C GLY A 39 2.95 -11.00 -6.71
N LEU A 40 3.59 -11.76 -7.60
CA LEU A 40 3.17 -13.13 -7.93
C LEU A 40 3.29 -14.08 -6.73
N VAL A 41 4.42 -14.04 -6.02
CA VAL A 41 4.63 -14.86 -4.82
C VAL A 41 3.63 -14.50 -3.73
N VAL A 42 3.43 -13.21 -3.48
CA VAL A 42 2.47 -12.72 -2.48
C VAL A 42 1.05 -13.11 -2.86
N GLY A 43 0.66 -12.98 -4.14
CA GLY A 43 -0.66 -13.39 -4.61
C GLY A 43 -0.92 -14.88 -4.40
N PHE A 44 0.05 -15.73 -4.75
CA PHE A 44 -0.06 -17.18 -4.54
C PHE A 44 -0.11 -17.55 -3.06
N ALA A 45 0.77 -16.96 -2.25
CA ALA A 45 0.81 -17.17 -0.80
C ALA A 45 -0.49 -16.72 -0.12
N SER A 46 -1.02 -15.55 -0.51
CA SER A 46 -2.27 -15.00 0.02
C SER A 46 -3.42 -15.98 -0.18
N ARG A 47 -3.54 -16.58 -1.36
CA ARG A 47 -4.62 -17.55 -1.64
C ARG A 47 -4.52 -18.80 -0.75
N LYS A 48 -3.30 -19.27 -0.46
CA LYS A 48 -3.06 -20.40 0.46
C LYS A 48 -3.34 -20.04 1.92
N VAL A 49 -2.91 -18.86 2.37
CA VAL A 49 -3.15 -18.39 3.74
C VAL A 49 -4.64 -18.18 3.98
N LEU A 50 -5.33 -17.55 3.03
CA LEU A 50 -6.78 -17.31 3.13
C LEU A 50 -7.54 -18.65 3.12
N ALA A 51 -7.13 -19.57 2.25
CA ALA A 51 -7.70 -20.91 2.20
C ALA A 51 -7.56 -21.68 3.52
N PHE A 52 -6.36 -21.64 4.09
CA PHE A 52 -6.06 -22.29 5.36
C PHE A 52 -6.80 -21.64 6.54
N ALA A 53 -6.84 -20.31 6.59
CA ALA A 53 -7.58 -19.59 7.62
C ALA A 53 -9.08 -19.94 7.57
N TRP A 54 -9.65 -20.02 6.37
CA TRP A 54 -11.05 -20.41 6.17
C TRP A 54 -11.33 -21.85 6.59
N GLU A 55 -10.48 -22.79 6.18
CA GLU A 55 -10.63 -24.20 6.59
C GLU A 55 -10.51 -24.35 8.11
N ARG A 56 -9.67 -23.54 8.77
CA ARG A 56 -9.52 -23.58 10.23
C ARG A 56 -10.67 -22.97 11.00
N VAL A 57 -11.29 -21.92 10.48
CA VAL A 57 -12.42 -21.25 11.16
C VAL A 57 -13.74 -21.95 10.84
N THR A 58 -13.93 -22.38 9.59
CA THR A 58 -15.22 -22.86 9.07
C THR A 58 -15.27 -24.40 8.91
N GLY A 59 -14.12 -25.08 8.93
CA GLY A 59 -14.02 -26.54 8.77
C GLY A 59 -14.34 -27.04 7.36
N LYS A 60 -14.47 -26.16 6.37
CA LYS A 60 -14.86 -26.48 4.99
C LYS A 60 -13.84 -25.92 4.00
N LYS A 61 -13.71 -26.58 2.83
CA LYS A 61 -12.84 -26.09 1.75
C LYS A 61 -13.32 -24.70 1.29
N PRO A 62 -12.42 -23.71 1.20
CA PRO A 62 -12.74 -22.34 0.84
C PRO A 62 -13.36 -22.26 -0.55
N PRO A 63 -14.50 -21.56 -0.71
CA PRO A 63 -15.07 -21.33 -2.04
C PRO A 63 -14.07 -20.54 -2.89
N ALA A 64 -13.69 -21.12 -4.02
CA ALA A 64 -12.59 -20.62 -4.86
C ALA A 64 -12.89 -19.30 -5.57
N SER A 65 -14.11 -18.77 -5.42
CA SER A 65 -14.64 -17.67 -6.22
C SER A 65 -15.75 -16.95 -5.45
N ALA A 66 -15.39 -15.82 -4.80
CA ALA A 66 -16.34 -14.90 -4.19
C ALA A 66 -17.37 -14.30 -5.17
N ASP A 67 -17.12 -14.45 -6.48
CA ASP A 67 -17.97 -13.99 -7.59
C ASP A 67 -18.78 -15.12 -8.27
N SER A 68 -18.72 -16.36 -7.77
CA SER A 68 -19.53 -17.44 -8.36
C SER A 68 -20.99 -17.31 -7.93
N PRO A 69 -21.96 -17.19 -8.86
CA PRO A 69 -23.39 -17.08 -8.56
C PRO A 69 -24.01 -18.29 -7.84
N GLU A 70 -23.21 -19.32 -7.54
CA GLU A 70 -23.59 -20.49 -6.74
C GLU A 70 -23.44 -20.27 -5.22
N ILE A 71 -22.81 -19.16 -4.80
CA ILE A 71 -22.80 -18.75 -3.40
C ILE A 71 -24.15 -18.10 -3.12
N GLY A 72 -24.98 -18.73 -2.29
CA GLY A 72 -26.27 -18.15 -1.89
C GLY A 72 -26.11 -16.77 -1.27
N LEU A 73 -27.07 -15.86 -1.49
CA LEU A 73 -27.02 -14.46 -1.03
C LEU A 73 -26.65 -14.32 0.47
N GLY A 74 -27.15 -15.24 1.32
CA GLY A 74 -26.81 -15.26 2.74
C GLY A 74 -25.35 -15.59 3.03
N GLU A 75 -24.73 -16.48 2.25
CA GLU A 75 -23.32 -16.85 2.40
C GLU A 75 -22.39 -15.75 1.87
N ALA A 76 -22.79 -15.06 0.79
CA ALA A 76 -22.08 -13.88 0.29
C ALA A 76 -22.09 -12.73 1.31
N ILE A 77 -23.24 -12.44 1.94
CA ILE A 77 -23.34 -11.43 2.99
C ILE A 77 -22.51 -11.82 4.21
N ALA A 78 -22.57 -13.09 4.64
CA ALA A 78 -21.76 -13.58 5.75
C ALA A 78 -20.26 -13.42 5.47
N TYR A 79 -19.80 -13.74 4.26
CA TYR A 79 -18.42 -13.53 3.84
C TYR A 79 -18.03 -12.05 3.86
N ALA A 80 -18.90 -11.17 3.33
CA ALA A 80 -18.66 -9.73 3.31
C ALA A 80 -18.55 -9.12 4.72
N VAL A 81 -19.41 -9.55 5.66
CA VAL A 81 -19.35 -9.10 7.05
C VAL A 81 -18.07 -9.57 7.73
N VAL A 82 -17.70 -10.84 7.56
CA VAL A 82 -16.46 -11.40 8.13
C VAL A 82 -15.24 -10.67 7.57
N MET A 83 -15.19 -10.44 6.26
CA MET A 83 -14.09 -9.71 5.63
C MET A 83 -14.08 -8.23 6.04
N GLY A 84 -15.24 -7.57 6.09
CA GLY A 84 -15.37 -6.16 6.48
C GLY A 84 -14.92 -5.92 7.91
N LEU A 85 -15.42 -6.71 8.87
CA LEU A 85 -15.03 -6.60 10.27
C LEU A 85 -13.60 -7.12 10.51
N GLY A 86 -13.24 -8.22 9.86
CA GLY A 86 -11.91 -8.82 9.99
C GLY A 86 -10.80 -7.88 9.54
N MET A 87 -10.98 -7.14 8.44
CA MET A 87 -9.99 -6.20 7.93
C MET A 87 -9.77 -5.02 8.88
N GLU A 88 -10.84 -4.49 9.50
CA GLU A 88 -10.73 -3.38 10.43
C GLU A 88 -10.03 -3.81 11.73
N VAL A 89 -10.38 -4.99 12.27
CA VAL A 89 -9.70 -5.56 13.44
C VAL A 89 -8.21 -5.82 13.12
N ALA A 90 -7.91 -6.39 11.95
CA ALA A 90 -6.55 -6.63 11.51
C ALA A 90 -5.73 -5.33 11.44
N ARG A 91 -6.32 -4.24 10.91
CA ARG A 91 -5.69 -2.92 10.86
C ARG A 91 -5.34 -2.39 12.26
N ILE A 92 -6.25 -2.50 13.22
CA ILE A 92 -6.02 -2.07 14.60
C ILE A 92 -4.84 -2.84 15.21
N ILE A 93 -4.83 -4.17 15.06
CA ILE A 93 -3.77 -5.03 15.57
C ILE A 93 -2.43 -4.68 14.89
N ALA A 94 -2.42 -4.54 13.57
CA ALA A 94 -1.23 -4.18 12.80
C ALA A 94 -0.65 -2.83 13.24
N THR A 95 -1.50 -1.82 13.44
CA THR A 95 -1.07 -0.49 13.89
C THR A 95 -0.45 -0.55 15.28
N ARG A 96 -1.05 -1.30 16.20
CA ARG A 96 -0.51 -1.52 17.55
C ARG A 96 0.82 -2.28 17.53
N ALA A 97 0.91 -3.31 16.69
CA ALA A 97 2.14 -4.09 16.53
C ALA A 97 3.27 -3.24 15.93
N ALA A 98 2.97 -2.44 14.91
CA ALA A 98 3.93 -1.52 14.28
C ALA A 98 4.44 -0.48 15.29
N ALA A 99 3.55 0.13 16.09
CA ALA A 99 3.94 1.08 17.12
C ALA A 99 4.88 0.46 18.17
N LYS A 100 4.56 -0.74 18.67
CA LYS A 100 5.43 -1.47 19.62
C LYS A 100 6.78 -1.82 19.00
N LYS A 101 6.80 -2.29 17.75
CA LYS A 101 8.04 -2.66 17.08
C LYS A 101 8.92 -1.43 16.84
N TRP A 102 8.34 -0.31 16.44
CA TRP A 102 9.06 0.95 16.26
C TRP A 102 9.72 1.44 17.55
N GLN A 103 9.03 1.34 18.70
CA GLN A 103 9.60 1.68 20.01
C GLN A 103 10.82 0.80 20.34
N SER A 104 10.72 -0.51 20.15
CA SER A 104 11.86 -1.43 20.40
C SER A 104 13.08 -1.14 19.51
N TRP A 105 12.88 -0.64 18.29
CA TRP A 105 13.98 -0.28 17.39
C TRP A 105 14.60 1.06 17.76
N ARG A 106 13.80 2.00 18.27
CA ARG A 106 14.31 3.27 18.80
C ARG A 106 15.14 3.07 20.06
N GLU A 107 14.73 2.16 20.93
CA GLU A 107 15.49 1.78 22.13
C GLU A 107 16.83 1.11 21.75
N ALA A 108 16.81 0.21 20.77
CA ALA A 108 18.02 -0.42 20.22
C ALA A 108 18.93 0.57 19.46
N ALA A 109 18.38 1.62 18.86
CA ALA A 109 19.14 2.68 18.20
C ALA A 109 19.74 3.68 19.20
N ALA A 110 19.03 3.98 20.30
CA ALA A 110 19.49 4.86 21.36
C ALA A 110 20.63 4.24 22.18
N SER A 111 20.62 2.92 22.41
CA SER A 111 21.72 2.23 23.10
C SER A 111 23.04 2.25 22.31
N LYS A 112 22.97 2.34 20.98
CA LYS A 112 24.14 2.34 20.09
C LYS A 112 24.80 3.71 19.89
N SER A 113 24.15 4.81 20.31
CA SER A 113 24.73 6.17 20.24
C SER A 113 25.26 6.66 21.60
N SER A 114 25.06 5.90 22.67
CA SER A 114 25.52 6.19 24.04
C SER A 114 26.77 5.39 24.43
N SER A 115 27.29 4.56 23.53
CA SER A 115 28.48 3.72 23.72
C SER A 115 29.53 4.05 22.68
#